data_AF-A0A1A9ZIZ8-F1
#
_entry.id   AF-A0A1A9ZIZ8-F1
#
_cell.length_a   1.000
_cell.length_b   1.000
_cell.length_c   1.000
_cell.angle_alpha   90.00
_cell.angle_beta   90.00
_cell.angle_gamma   90.00
#
_symmetry.space_group_name_H-M   'P 1'
#
loop_
_entity.id
_entity.type
_entity.pdbx_description
1 polymer ?
#
loop_
_entity_poly.entity_id
_entity_poly.type
_entity_poly.pdbx_seq_one_letter_code
_entity_poly.pdbx_strand_id
1 'polypeptide(L)'
;MQVLSIGWNVADDEMIKIDLPVAQINRTSFAFSGTVDQRFEFSENSKVNVIMYHSASGNSDSYRKLPYQVSEKVYDCVDLFYNQTFKYFSNCSNCPLIDTAARDYKYQRLYIFDKCILTNDAAPNYLPDGYC
;
A
#
# COMPACT_ATOMS: atom_id res chain seq x y z
N MET A 1 -12.61 -0.87 13.10
CA MET A 1 -11.82 -1.74 12.23
C MET A 1 -10.81 -2.54 13.05
N GLN A 2 -10.94 -3.86 13.04
CA GLN A 2 -9.96 -4.80 13.59
C GLN A 2 -9.27 -5.46 12.41
N VAL A 3 -7.94 -5.32 12.30
CA VAL A 3 -7.18 -6.00 11.24
C VAL A 3 -7.01 -7.46 11.66
N LEU A 4 -7.61 -8.39 10.91
CA LEU A 4 -7.54 -9.82 11.20
C LEU A 4 -6.29 -10.46 10.59
N SER A 5 -5.96 -10.11 9.36
CA SER A 5 -4.74 -10.53 8.65
C SER A 5 -4.46 -9.57 7.49
N ILE A 6 -3.18 -9.47 7.11
CA ILE A 6 -2.76 -8.86 5.84
C ILE A 6 -1.91 -9.89 5.11
N GLY A 7 -2.21 -10.12 3.84
CA GLY A 7 -1.45 -11.00 2.96
C GLY A 7 -1.16 -10.30 1.64
N TRP A 8 -0.04 -10.65 1.03
CA TRP A 8 0.40 -10.07 -0.24
C TRP A 8 0.46 -11.18 -1.29
N ASN A 9 -0.25 -11.02 -2.40
CA ASN A 9 -0.08 -11.86 -3.56
C ASN A 9 0.73 -11.09 -4.59
N VAL A 10 1.90 -11.61 -4.92
CA VAL A 10 2.82 -11.01 -5.89
C VAL A 10 2.85 -11.91 -7.11
N ALA A 11 2.65 -11.31 -8.29
CA ALA A 11 2.66 -12.05 -9.55
C ALA A 11 4.07 -12.53 -9.95
N ASP A 12 5.10 -11.77 -9.59
CA ASP A 12 6.52 -12.04 -9.90
C ASP A 12 7.40 -11.61 -8.70
N ASP A 13 7.91 -12.59 -7.97
CA ASP A 13 8.73 -12.41 -6.77
C ASP A 13 10.21 -12.11 -7.07
N GLU A 14 10.63 -12.28 -8.33
CA GLU A 14 11.93 -11.80 -8.81
C GLU A 14 11.91 -10.29 -9.01
N MET A 15 10.77 -9.71 -9.39
CA MET A 15 10.62 -8.27 -9.57
C MET A 15 10.35 -7.51 -8.26
N ILE A 16 9.50 -8.05 -7.38
CA ILE A 16 9.19 -7.41 -6.11
C ILE A 16 9.01 -8.44 -5.00
N LYS A 17 9.65 -8.21 -3.85
CA LYS A 17 9.46 -9.03 -2.67
C LYS A 17 8.90 -8.19 -1.53
N ILE A 18 7.76 -8.61 -0.98
CA ILE A 18 7.05 -7.91 0.09
C ILE A 18 7.03 -8.81 1.33
N ASP A 19 7.58 -8.31 2.43
CA ASP A 19 7.52 -8.93 3.74
C ASP A 19 7.13 -7.85 4.76
N LEU A 20 5.82 -7.69 5.00
CA LEU A 20 5.26 -6.65 5.87
C LEU A 20 4.31 -7.27 6.89
N PRO A 21 4.82 -7.96 7.94
CA PRO A 21 3.98 -8.48 9.00
C PRO A 21 3.31 -7.34 9.77
N VAL A 22 2.04 -7.56 10.11
CA VAL A 22 1.26 -6.66 10.96
C VAL A 22 1.24 -7.20 12.38
N ALA A 23 1.48 -6.32 13.33
CA ALA A 23 1.38 -6.60 14.76
C ALA A 23 0.34 -5.67 15.40
N GLN A 24 -0.45 -6.24 16.31
CA GLN A 24 -1.31 -5.46 17.19
C GLN A 24 -0.43 -4.83 18.28
N ILE A 25 -0.37 -3.49 18.33
CA ILE A 25 0.39 -2.77 19.37
C ILE A 25 -0.46 -2.64 20.65
N ASN A 26 -1.74 -2.32 20.49
CA ASN A 26 -2.70 -2.22 21.59
C ASN A 26 -4.12 -2.58 21.12
N ARG A 27 -5.13 -2.43 21.99
CA ARG A 27 -6.53 -2.81 21.66
C ARG A 27 -7.09 -2.15 20.40
N THR A 28 -6.58 -0.98 20.02
CA THR A 28 -7.13 -0.15 18.93
C THR A 28 -6.11 0.21 17.85
N SER A 29 -4.83 -0.13 18.03
CA SER A 29 -3.76 0.28 17.13
C SER A 29 -2.97 -0.92 16.63
N PHE A 30 -2.75 -0.93 15.32
CA PHE A 30 -1.93 -1.89 14.61
C PHE A 30 -0.76 -1.17 13.97
N ALA A 31 0.37 -1.86 13.85
CA ALA A 31 1.50 -1.38 13.07
C ALA A 31 2.11 -2.49 12.26
N PHE A 32 2.86 -2.12 11.22
CA PHE A 32 3.67 -3.06 10.46
C PHE A 32 5.14 -2.66 10.53
N SER A 33 5.99 -3.68 10.53
CA SER A 33 7.44 -3.56 10.41
C SER A 33 7.92 -4.59 9.42
N GLY A 34 8.78 -4.23 8.47
CA GLY A 34 9.25 -5.16 7.47
C GLY A 34 9.89 -4.47 6.28
N THR A 35 9.90 -5.16 5.15
CA THR A 35 10.60 -4.71 3.94
C THR A 35 9.79 -4.88 2.67
N VAL A 36 10.00 -3.96 1.73
CA VAL A 36 9.61 -4.11 0.33
C VAL A 36 10.87 -3.98 -0.52
N ASP A 37 11.30 -5.06 -1.15
CA ASP A 37 12.44 -5.09 -2.07
C ASP A 37 11.91 -4.95 -3.49
N GLN A 38 11.99 -3.73 -4.03
CA GLN A 38 11.61 -3.43 -5.41
C GLN A 38 12.85 -3.50 -6.29
N ARG A 39 12.89 -4.49 -7.20
CA ARG A 39 14.06 -4.78 -8.04
C ARG A 39 13.92 -4.32 -9.49
N PHE A 40 12.81 -3.67 -9.83
CA PHE A 40 12.58 -3.06 -11.12
C PHE A 40 12.34 -1.56 -10.99
N GLU A 41 12.77 -0.82 -12.00
CA GLU A 41 12.53 0.61 -12.09
C GLU A 41 11.26 0.89 -12.88
N PHE A 42 10.48 1.88 -12.44
CA PHE A 42 9.33 2.33 -13.21
C PHE A 42 9.79 3.10 -14.46
N SER A 43 8.99 3.03 -15.51
CA SER A 43 9.15 3.84 -16.72
C SER A 43 8.02 4.86 -16.84
N GLU A 44 8.18 5.86 -17.70
CA GLU A 44 7.13 6.85 -18.04
C GLU A 44 5.83 6.22 -18.58
N ASN A 45 5.89 4.95 -19.01
CA ASN A 45 4.77 4.20 -19.54
C ASN A 45 4.25 3.13 -18.57
N SER A 46 4.88 2.98 -17.40
CA SER A 46 4.41 2.06 -16.36
C SER A 46 3.07 2.52 -15.84
N LYS A 47 2.09 1.62 -15.81
CA LYS A 47 0.72 1.88 -15.33
C LYS A 47 0.45 1.11 -14.06
N VAL A 48 -0.35 1.70 -13.20
CA VAL A 48 -0.87 1.06 -11.99
C VAL A 48 -2.38 1.00 -12.06
N ASN A 49 -2.92 -0.19 -11.82
CA ASN A 49 -4.34 -0.42 -11.71
C ASN A 49 -4.63 -0.93 -10.30
N VAL A 50 -5.26 -0.09 -9.48
CA VAL A 50 -5.72 -0.45 -8.14
C VAL A 50 -7.22 -0.69 -8.21
N ILE A 51 -7.65 -1.88 -7.82
CA ILE A 51 -9.06 -2.25 -7.73
C ILE A 51 -9.27 -2.85 -6.34
N MET A 52 -10.17 -2.26 -5.56
CA MET A 52 -10.51 -2.80 -4.25
C MET A 52 -11.69 -3.76 -4.33
N TYR A 53 -11.59 -4.86 -3.59
CA TYR A 53 -12.68 -5.82 -3.38
C TYR A 53 -13.04 -5.86 -1.89
N HIS A 54 -14.24 -6.33 -1.60
CA HIS A 54 -14.71 -6.53 -0.23
C HIS A 54 -15.55 -7.81 -0.14
N SER A 55 -15.39 -8.51 0.98
CA SER A 55 -16.24 -9.60 1.40
C SER A 55 -16.56 -9.50 2.89
N ALA A 56 -17.81 -9.74 3.27
CA ALA A 56 -18.19 -9.84 4.68
C ALA A 56 -17.70 -11.15 5.34
N SER A 57 -17.47 -12.22 4.57
CA SER A 57 -17.15 -13.57 5.10
C SER A 57 -15.76 -14.08 4.76
N GLY A 58 -15.05 -13.45 3.81
CA GLY A 58 -13.74 -13.88 3.33
C GLY A 58 -13.78 -15.01 2.30
N ASN A 59 -14.96 -15.53 1.94
CA ASN A 59 -15.09 -16.58 0.92
C ASN A 59 -14.79 -16.01 -0.48
N SER A 60 -14.05 -16.75 -1.31
CA SER A 60 -13.68 -16.34 -2.69
C SER A 60 -14.86 -15.83 -3.50
N ASP A 61 -16.01 -16.51 -3.40
CA ASP A 61 -17.19 -16.24 -4.23
C ASP A 61 -18.02 -15.05 -3.71
N SER A 62 -17.66 -14.53 -2.53
CA SER A 62 -18.37 -13.43 -1.88
C SER A 62 -17.68 -12.08 -2.06
N TYR A 63 -16.49 -12.05 -2.66
CA TYR A 63 -15.79 -10.80 -2.97
C TYR A 63 -16.55 -10.02 -4.03
N ARG A 64 -16.89 -8.77 -3.69
CA ARG A 64 -17.53 -7.80 -4.57
C ARG A 64 -16.59 -6.64 -4.80
N LYS A 65 -16.53 -6.18 -6.05
CA LYS A 65 -15.75 -4.99 -6.41
C LYS A 65 -16.33 -3.75 -5.73
N LEU A 66 -15.49 -2.98 -5.07
CA LEU A 66 -15.84 -1.66 -4.52
C LEU A 66 -15.73 -0.58 -5.62
N PRO A 67 -16.41 0.56 -5.47
CA PRO A 67 -16.30 1.67 -6.44
C PRO A 67 -14.93 2.35 -6.46
N TYR A 68 -14.04 2.00 -5.52
CA TYR A 68 -12.68 2.55 -5.44
C TYR A 68 -11.77 1.86 -6.46
N GLN A 69 -11.46 2.59 -7.53
CA GLN A 69 -10.51 2.17 -8.54
C GLN A 69 -9.61 3.33 -8.96
N VAL A 70 -8.35 3.03 -9.22
CA VAL A 70 -7.36 3.95 -9.77
C VAL A 70 -6.74 3.26 -10.97
N SER A 71 -6.64 3.97 -12.09
CA SER A 71 -5.99 3.49 -13.31
C SER A 71 -5.21 4.64 -13.90
N GLU A 72 -3.95 4.77 -13.49
CA GLU A 72 -3.09 5.91 -13.86
C GLU A 72 -1.68 5.43 -14.23
N LYS A 73 -0.86 6.34 -14.76
CA LYS A 73 0.58 6.11 -14.82
C LYS A 73 1.15 6.07 -13.40
N VAL A 74 2.20 5.28 -13.18
CA VAL A 74 2.76 5.08 -11.84
C VAL A 74 3.22 6.40 -11.21
N TYR A 75 3.96 7.23 -11.94
CA TYR A 75 4.43 8.52 -11.42
C TYR A 75 3.27 9.47 -11.09
N ASP A 76 2.27 9.58 -11.98
CA ASP A 76 1.09 10.42 -11.76
C ASP A 76 0.29 9.92 -10.54
N CYS A 77 0.18 8.61 -10.35
CA CYS A 77 -0.44 8.01 -9.16
C CYS A 77 0.32 8.37 -7.88
N VAL A 78 1.65 8.26 -7.88
CA VAL A 78 2.46 8.64 -6.72
C VAL A 78 2.26 10.12 -6.39
N ASP A 79 2.33 11.01 -7.38
CA ASP A 79 2.11 12.45 -7.18
C ASP A 79 0.70 12.76 -6.62
N LEU A 80 -0.35 12.09 -7.13
CA LEU A 80 -1.73 12.26 -6.66
C LEU A 80 -1.92 11.85 -5.20
N PHE A 81 -1.33 10.72 -4.79
CA PHE A 81 -1.53 10.15 -3.46
C PHE A 81 -0.41 10.45 -2.47
N TYR A 82 0.62 11.20 -2.87
CA TYR A 82 1.82 11.40 -2.05
C TYR A 82 1.49 12.01 -0.68
N ASN A 83 0.79 13.15 -0.67
CA ASN A 83 0.50 13.88 0.57
C ASN A 83 -0.51 13.16 1.48
N GLN A 84 -1.39 12.33 0.89
CA GLN A 84 -2.46 11.65 1.64
C GLN A 84 -1.98 10.34 2.25
N THR A 85 -1.10 9.61 1.54
CA THR A 85 -0.73 8.24 1.90
C THR A 85 0.77 8.08 2.05
N PHE A 86 1.56 8.34 0.99
CA PHE A 86 2.98 7.97 1.01
C PHE A 86 3.80 8.82 1.98
N LYS A 87 3.49 10.11 2.12
CA LYS A 87 4.14 11.02 3.06
C LYS A 87 3.90 10.63 4.51
N TYR A 88 2.80 9.95 4.83
CA TYR A 88 2.55 9.45 6.18
C TYR A 88 3.62 8.42 6.60
N PHE A 89 4.06 7.58 5.65
CA PHE A 89 5.05 6.55 5.93
C PHE A 89 6.48 7.07 6.02
N SER A 90 6.79 8.30 5.57
CA SER A 90 8.16 8.82 5.60
C SER A 90 8.75 8.96 7.00
N ASN A 91 7.89 9.08 8.03
CA ASN A 91 8.33 9.15 9.43
C ASN A 91 8.76 7.79 10.01
N CYS A 92 8.33 6.70 9.39
CA CYS A 92 8.54 5.34 9.88
C CYS A 92 9.22 4.44 8.84
N SER A 93 9.66 5.01 7.71
CA SER A 93 10.31 4.27 6.63
C SER A 93 11.44 5.08 5.99
N ASN A 94 12.22 4.41 5.16
CA ASN A 94 13.24 5.06 4.33
C ASN A 94 12.71 5.51 2.96
N CYS A 95 11.38 5.54 2.75
CA CYS A 95 10.78 5.99 1.49
C CYS A 95 11.23 7.42 1.11
N PRO A 96 11.37 7.73 -0.19
CA PRO A 96 11.81 9.04 -0.62
C PRO A 96 10.84 10.15 -0.18
N LEU A 97 11.42 11.26 0.28
CA LEU A 97 10.71 12.52 0.43
C LEU A 97 10.62 13.18 -0.94
N ILE A 98 9.42 13.19 -1.52
CA ILE A 98 9.14 13.73 -2.85
C ILE A 98 8.74 15.19 -2.67
N ASP A 99 9.66 16.09 -2.97
CA ASP A 99 9.45 17.55 -2.86
C ASP A 99 9.23 18.20 -4.24
N THR A 100 9.50 17.48 -5.32
CA THR A 100 9.27 17.89 -6.71
C THR A 100 8.21 17.00 -7.38
N ALA A 101 8.58 16.19 -8.37
CA ALA A 101 7.70 15.24 -9.04
C ALA A 101 8.23 13.81 -8.81
N ALA A 102 7.34 12.83 -8.71
CA ALA A 102 7.68 11.42 -8.50
C ALA A 102 8.71 10.90 -9.51
N ARG A 103 8.62 11.35 -10.77
CA ARG A 103 9.53 10.96 -11.86
C ARG A 103 11.00 11.33 -11.64
N ASP A 104 11.29 12.25 -10.73
CA ASP A 104 12.66 12.69 -10.44
C ASP A 104 13.41 11.70 -9.52
N TYR A 105 12.71 10.70 -8.97
CA TYR A 105 13.22 9.77 -7.98
C TYR A 105 13.36 8.35 -8.56
N LYS A 106 14.31 7.59 -7.99
CA LYS A 106 14.50 6.16 -8.30
C LYS A 106 13.79 5.28 -7.28
N TYR A 107 13.08 4.28 -7.78
CA TYR A 107 12.24 3.40 -6.96
C TYR A 107 12.78 1.98 -6.82
N GLN A 108 13.75 1.57 -7.64
CA GLN A 108 14.45 0.31 -7.50
C GLN A 108 15.36 0.33 -6.26
N ARG A 109 14.81 -0.10 -5.12
CA ARG A 109 15.50 -0.13 -3.83
C ARG A 109 14.80 -1.02 -2.81
N LEU A 110 15.51 -1.27 -1.72
CA LEU A 110 14.95 -1.82 -0.50
C LEU A 110 14.28 -0.72 0.34
N TYR A 111 12.98 -0.83 0.51
CA TYR A 111 12.21 -0.06 1.49
C TYR A 111 12.15 -0.81 2.81
N ILE A 112 12.43 -0.10 3.89
CA ILE A 112 12.40 -0.62 5.26
C ILE A 112 11.38 0.21 6.01
N PHE A 113 10.45 -0.48 6.66
CA PHE A 113 9.39 0.10 7.48
C PHE A 113 9.59 -0.37 8.92
N ASP A 114 9.56 0.56 9.87
CA ASP A 114 9.67 0.29 11.30
C ASP A 114 8.50 0.89 12.06
N LYS A 115 7.60 0.01 12.54
CA LYS A 115 6.46 0.33 13.40
C LYS A 115 5.56 1.42 12.80
N CYS A 116 5.32 1.35 11.50
CA CYS A 116 4.37 2.23 10.83
C CYS A 116 2.95 1.92 11.32
N ILE A 117 2.33 2.87 12.01
CA ILE A 117 0.97 2.73 12.55
C ILE A 117 -0.04 2.78 11.40
N LEU A 118 -0.96 1.84 11.34
CA LEU A 118 -2.07 1.89 10.40
C LEU A 118 -3.14 2.83 10.94
N THR A 119 -3.35 3.96 10.26
CA THR A 119 -4.42 4.92 10.56
C THR A 119 -5.50 4.88 9.48
N ASN A 120 -6.70 5.31 9.87
CA ASN A 120 -7.83 5.41 8.94
C ASN A 120 -7.78 6.70 8.10
N ASP A 121 -6.82 7.58 8.35
CA ASP A 121 -6.77 8.91 7.75
C ASP A 121 -6.57 8.87 6.23
N ALA A 122 -5.90 7.82 5.73
CA ALA A 122 -5.68 7.59 4.30
C ALA A 122 -6.69 6.59 3.68
N ALA A 123 -7.61 6.04 4.47
CA ALA A 123 -8.61 5.09 3.98
C ALA A 123 -9.79 5.83 3.32
N PRO A 124 -10.48 5.20 2.33
CA PRO A 124 -11.71 5.77 1.79
C PRO A 124 -12.75 6.03 2.89
N ASN A 125 -13.53 7.12 2.74
CA ASN A 125 -14.56 7.53 3.71
C ASN A 125 -15.56 6.42 4.07
N TYR A 126 -15.78 5.46 3.17
CA TYR A 126 -16.68 4.33 3.40
C TYR A 126 -16.00 3.01 3.04
N LEU A 127 -15.35 2.38 4.03
CA LEU A 127 -14.87 1.01 3.91
C LEU A 127 -15.69 0.12 4.85
N PRO A 128 -16.53 -0.80 4.33
CA PRO A 128 -17.32 -1.69 5.18
C PRO A 128 -16.40 -2.68 5.92
N ASP A 129 -16.78 -3.05 7.15
CA ASP A 129 -16.08 -4.10 7.89
C ASP A 129 -16.11 -5.43 7.12
N GLY A 130 -14.99 -6.16 7.15
CA GLY A 130 -14.85 -7.44 6.46
C GLY A 130 -13.42 -7.71 5.99
N TYR A 131 -13.31 -8.47 4.92
CA TYR A 131 -12.08 -8.86 4.24
C TYR A 131 -11.96 -8.06 2.93
N CYS A 132 -10.76 -7.56 2.63
CA CYS A 132 -10.45 -6.76 1.45
C CYS A 132 -9.27 -7.36 0.70
#